data_AF-A0A6L7PDZ1-F1
#
_entry.id   AF-A0A6L7PDZ1-F1
#
_cell.length_a   1.000
_cell.length_b   1.000
_cell.length_c   1.000
_cell.angle_alpha   90.00
_cell.angle_beta   90.00
_cell.angle_gamma   90.00
#
_symmetry.space_group_name_H-M   'P 1'
#
loop_
_entity.id
_entity.type
_entity.pdbx_description
1 polymer ?
#
loop_
_entity_poly.entity_id
_entity_poly.type
_entity_poly.pdbx_seq_one_letter_code
_entity_poly.pdbx_strand_id
1 'polypeptide(L)'
;MPQLTVRNVPEEIVEALREEASQGGISINAVVRAALQEHVERLEWRLRVQRTIPEMDALRERIAERHGGLLEESWPLIREDRDR
;
A
#
# COMPACT_ATOMS: atom_id res chain seq x y z
N MET A 1 9.65 17.80 -20.24
CA MET A 1 9.20 17.03 -19.06
C MET A 1 8.36 17.94 -18.19
N PRO A 2 7.26 17.48 -17.59
CA PRO A 2 6.53 18.28 -16.61
C PRO A 2 7.46 18.61 -15.43
N GLN A 3 7.44 19.85 -14.97
CA GLN A 3 8.28 20.33 -13.89
C GLN A 3 7.41 20.68 -12.68
N LEU A 4 7.62 19.98 -11.58
CA LEU A 4 6.92 20.20 -10.32
C LEU A 4 7.77 21.13 -9.45
N THR A 5 7.17 22.23 -8.97
CA THR A 5 7.80 23.11 -7.98
C THR A 5 6.98 23.06 -6.70
N VAL A 6 7.61 22.61 -5.62
CA VAL A 6 7.00 22.62 -4.28
C VAL A 6 7.48 23.87 -3.56
N ARG A 7 6.53 24.63 -3.00
CA ARG A 7 6.82 25.88 -2.27
C ARG A 7 6.44 25.71 -0.81
N ASN A 8 7.03 26.53 0.06
CA ASN A 8 6.75 26.56 1.50
C ASN A 8 6.98 25.20 2.18
N VAL A 9 8.03 24.49 1.77
CA VAL A 9 8.44 23.25 2.44
C VAL A 9 9.08 23.63 3.78
N PRO A 10 8.62 23.08 4.91
CA PRO A 10 9.27 23.28 6.20
C PRO A 10 10.75 22.87 6.17
N GLU A 11 11.61 23.63 6.85
CA GLU A 11 13.07 23.43 6.82
C GLU A 11 13.43 22.03 7.32
N GLU A 12 12.74 21.52 8.34
CA GLU A 12 12.94 20.19 8.88
C GLU A 12 12.75 19.07 7.85
N ILE A 13 11.84 19.26 6.87
CA ILE A 13 11.62 18.29 5.79
C ILE A 13 12.78 18.37 4.79
N VAL A 14 13.27 19.58 4.49
CA VAL A 14 14.39 19.78 3.58
C VAL A 14 15.66 19.14 4.14
N GLU A 15 15.91 19.29 5.45
CA GLU A 15 17.05 18.68 6.13
C GLU A 15 16.96 17.15 6.13
N ALA A 16 15.79 16.58 6.44
CA ALA A 16 15.60 15.13 6.35
C ALA A 16 15.87 14.57 4.94
N LEU A 17 15.39 15.27 3.90
CA LEU A 17 15.63 14.88 2.51
C LEU A 17 17.11 15.01 2.11
N ARG A 18 17.83 16.00 2.65
CA ARG A 18 19.28 16.17 2.45
C ARG A 18 20.06 15.04 3.10
N GLU A 19 19.70 14.67 4.32
CA GLU A 19 20.33 13.58 5.05
C GLU A 19 20.17 12.25 4.30
N GLU A 20 18.95 11.92 3.90
CA GLU A 20 18.67 10.70 3.12
C GLU A 20 19.43 10.70 1.78
N ALA A 21 19.42 11.83 1.06
CA ALA A 21 20.18 11.99 -0.17
C ALA A 21 21.69 11.77 0.03
N SER A 22 22.25 12.31 1.12
CA SER A 22 23.67 12.15 1.48
C SER A 22 24.00 10.70 1.83
N GLN A 23 23.14 10.02 2.59
CA GLN A 23 23.35 8.62 2.97
C GLN A 23 23.27 7.69 1.76
N GLY A 24 22.35 7.96 0.83
CA GLY A 24 22.18 7.20 -0.40
C GLY A 24 23.14 7.56 -1.53
N GLY A 25 23.92 8.64 -1.41
CA GLY A 25 24.79 9.14 -2.49
C GLY A 25 24.00 9.59 -3.73
N ILE A 26 22.76 10.05 -3.55
CA ILE A 26 21.84 10.43 -4.63
C ILE A 26 21.40 11.89 -4.49
N SER A 27 20.81 12.45 -5.55
CA SER A 27 20.28 13.82 -5.48
C SER A 27 18.98 13.88 -4.66
N ILE A 28 18.74 15.01 -3.99
CA ILE A 28 17.45 15.30 -3.31
C ILE A 28 16.26 15.10 -4.25
N ASN A 29 16.39 15.51 -5.52
CA ASN A 29 15.35 15.32 -6.52
C ASN A 29 15.03 13.84 -6.78
N ALA A 30 16.03 12.95 -6.66
CA ALA A 30 15.81 11.51 -6.80
C ALA A 30 15.03 10.95 -5.59
N VAL A 31 15.41 11.36 -4.38
CA VAL A 31 14.69 11.02 -3.13
C VAL A 31 13.23 11.46 -3.22
N VAL A 32 12.98 12.73 -3.58
CA VAL A 32 11.62 13.27 -3.70
C VAL A 32 10.81 12.52 -4.75
N ARG A 33 11.40 12.15 -5.90
CA ARG A 33 10.70 11.36 -6.92
C ARG A 33 10.32 9.97 -6.41
N ALA A 34 11.22 9.31 -5.70
CA ALA A 34 10.95 8.00 -5.10
C ALA A 34 9.81 8.09 -4.08
N ALA A 35 9.85 9.08 -3.18
CA ALA A 35 8.79 9.30 -2.19
C ALA A 35 7.43 9.59 -2.84
N LEU A 36 7.39 10.41 -3.90
CA LEU A 36 6.16 10.68 -4.65
C LEU A 36 5.62 9.42 -5.34
N GLN A 37 6.48 8.61 -5.94
CA GLN A 37 6.10 7.36 -6.58
C GLN A 37 5.50 6.39 -5.57
N GLU A 38 6.16 6.19 -4.42
CA GLU A 38 5.67 5.32 -3.35
C GLU A 38 4.32 5.79 -2.81
N HIS A 39 4.13 7.11 -2.67
CA HIS A 39 2.85 7.67 -2.24
C HIS A 39 1.72 7.35 -3.22
N VAL A 40 1.97 7.49 -4.53
CA VAL A 40 1.00 7.16 -5.58
C VAL A 40 0.66 5.68 -5.55
N GLU A 41 1.65 4.80 -5.49
CA GLU A 41 1.43 3.34 -5.41
C GLU A 41 0.60 2.95 -4.18
N ARG A 42 0.89 3.57 -3.03
CA ARG A 42 0.13 3.35 -1.80
C ARG A 42 -1.32 3.83 -1.93
N LEU A 43 -1.56 4.97 -2.57
CA LEU A 43 -2.91 5.46 -2.84
C LEU A 43 -3.67 4.53 -3.79
N GLU A 44 -3.05 4.09 -4.87
CA GLU A 44 -3.65 3.17 -5.83
C GLU A 44 -3.99 1.83 -5.18
N TRP A 45 -3.09 1.29 -4.35
CA TRP A 45 -3.35 0.08 -3.59
C TRP A 45 -4.54 0.25 -2.64
N ARG A 46 -4.61 1.35 -1.88
CA ARG A 46 -5.75 1.64 -1.00
C ARG A 46 -7.06 1.72 -1.76
N LEU A 47 -7.08 2.40 -2.89
CA LEU A 47 -8.27 2.52 -3.74
C LEU A 47 -8.70 1.17 -4.30
N ARG A 48 -7.74 0.34 -4.72
CA ARG A 48 -8.01 -1.01 -5.21
C ARG A 48 -8.62 -1.89 -4.11
N VAL A 49 -8.01 -1.90 -2.93
CA VAL A 49 -8.51 -2.63 -1.76
C VAL A 49 -9.93 -2.18 -1.39
N GLN A 50 -10.17 -0.86 -1.33
CA GLN A 50 -11.50 -0.31 -1.04
C GLN A 50 -12.57 -0.75 -2.05
N ARG A 51 -12.20 -0.91 -3.32
CA ARG A 51 -13.12 -1.40 -4.37
C ARG A 51 -13.36 -2.90 -4.28
N THR A 52 -12.32 -3.67 -3.99
CA THR A 52 -12.37 -5.14 -4.03
C THR A 52 -12.97 -5.75 -2.76
N ILE A 53 -12.82 -5.13 -1.60
CA ILE A 53 -13.38 -5.65 -0.33
C ILE A 53 -14.91 -5.89 -0.44
N PRO A 54 -15.73 -4.92 -0.89
CA PRO A 54 -17.17 -5.14 -1.04
C PRO A 54 -17.52 -6.30 -1.99
N GLU A 55 -16.76 -6.46 -3.08
CA GLU A 55 -16.96 -7.55 -4.03
C GLU A 55 -16.65 -8.92 -3.40
N MET A 56 -15.61 -8.97 -2.57
CA MET A 56 -15.25 -10.17 -1.82
C MET A 56 -16.28 -10.50 -0.74
N ASP A 57 -16.80 -9.49 -0.04
CA ASP A 57 -17.84 -9.70 0.99
C ASP A 57 -19.14 -10.19 0.36
N ALA A 58 -19.57 -9.60 -0.76
CA ALA A 58 -20.73 -10.08 -1.52
C ALA A 58 -20.53 -11.50 -2.09
N LEU A 59 -19.30 -11.89 -2.43
CA LEU A 59 -18.99 -13.26 -2.81
C LEU A 59 -19.07 -14.22 -1.61
N ARG A 60 -18.54 -13.81 -0.45
CA ARG A 60 -18.61 -14.58 0.80
C ARG A 60 -20.05 -14.80 1.25
N GLU A 61 -20.88 -13.77 1.19
CA GLU A 61 -22.31 -13.86 1.51
C GLU A 61 -23.02 -14.87 0.58
N ARG A 62 -22.81 -14.77 -0.74
CA ARG A 62 -23.41 -15.71 -1.70
C ARG A 62 -22.96 -17.17 -1.46
N ILE A 63 -21.70 -17.38 -1.08
CA ILE A 63 -21.20 -18.72 -0.74
C ILE A 63 -21.86 -19.22 0.55
N ALA A 64 -21.96 -18.37 1.58
CA ALA A 64 -22.60 -18.71 2.85
C ALA A 64 -24.09 -19.06 2.65
N GLU A 65 -24.82 -18.30 1.83
CA GLU A 65 -26.21 -18.57 1.48
C GLU A 65 -26.38 -19.90 0.73
N ARG A 66 -25.51 -20.18 -0.25
CA ARG A 66 -25.58 -21.41 -1.05
C ARG A 66 -25.23 -22.67 -0.25
N HIS A 67 -24.38 -22.56 0.76
CA HIS A 67 -23.88 -23.70 1.53
C HIS A 67 -24.44 -23.81 2.97
N GLY A 68 -25.40 -22.95 3.35
CA GLY A 68 -26.16 -23.12 4.60
C GLY A 68 -25.55 -22.47 5.86
N GLY A 69 -24.68 -21.49 5.71
CA GLY A 69 -24.08 -20.75 6.82
C GLY A 69 -22.73 -21.31 7.29
N LEU A 70 -21.87 -20.39 7.76
CA LEU A 70 -20.47 -20.51 8.17
C LEU A 70 -19.70 -21.61 7.42
N LEU A 71 -18.98 -21.21 6.37
CA LEU A 71 -17.77 -21.92 5.99
C LEU A 71 -16.95 -22.07 7.27
N GLU A 72 -16.96 -23.27 7.86
CA GLU A 72 -16.16 -23.59 9.03
C GLU A 72 -14.77 -23.03 8.77
N GLU A 73 -14.36 -22.18 9.72
CA GLU A 73 -13.19 -21.32 9.68
C GLU A 73 -12.07 -22.02 8.92
N SER A 74 -11.71 -21.55 7.72
CA SER A 74 -10.61 -22.13 6.93
C SER A 74 -9.24 -21.81 7.55
N TRP A 75 -9.24 -21.22 8.75
CA TRP A 75 -8.07 -20.82 9.53
C TRP A 75 -7.14 -21.97 9.92
N PRO A 76 -7.62 -23.20 10.24
CA PRO A 76 -6.76 -24.35 10.53
C PRO A 76 -6.00 -24.86 9.29
N LEU A 77 -6.58 -24.79 8.09
CA LEU A 77 -5.98 -25.33 6.86
C LEU A 77 -4.77 -24.53 6.36
N ILE A 78 -4.72 -23.23 6.65
CA ILE A 78 -3.58 -22.36 6.27
C ILE A 78 -2.36 -22.62 7.15
N ARG A 79 -2.55 -23.19 8.35
CA ARG A 79 -1.45 -23.46 9.30
C ARG A 79 -0.62 -24.68 8.90
N GLU A 80 -1.24 -25.75 8.39
CA GLU A 80 -0.54 -26.99 8.05
C GLU A 80 0.49 -26.82 6.91
N ASP A 81 0.25 -25.90 5.98
CA ASP A 81 1.19 -25.65 4.86
C ASP A 81 2.40 -24.80 5.27
N ARG A 82 2.39 -24.18 6.45
CA ARG A 82 3.51 -23.36 6.94
C ARG A 82 4.52 -24.15 7.77
N ASP A 83 4.12 -25.30 8.29
CA ASP A 83 4.93 -26.16 9.15
C ASP A 83 5.57 -27.35 8.40
N ARG A 84 5.60 -27.32 7.06
CA ARG A 84 6.19 -28.36 6.19
C ARG A 84 7.32 -27.81 5.33
#